data_AF-A0A7S0QU72-F1
#
_entry.id   AF-A0A7S0QU72-F1
#
_cell.length_a   1.000
_cell.length_b   1.000
_cell.length_c   1.000
_cell.angle_alpha   90.00
_cell.angle_beta   90.00
_cell.angle_gamma   90.00
#
_symmetry.space_group_name_H-M   'P 1'
#
loop_
_entity.id
_entity.type
_entity.pdbx_description
1 polymer ?
#
loop_
_entity_poly.entity_id
_entity_poly.type
_entity_poly.pdbx_seq_one_letter_code
_entity_poly.pdbx_strand_id
1 'polypeptide(L)'
;YDDPLCGGNLRNVPHLGEWISDLPTYTNPIVGLRKQHYVDPEDVVLKNVILNVNKPLTGDLFLRAGPREEIVFHPNEVAAAVVTCGGLCPGLNTVIREVVSSLSQNYGVQQIYGVRNGYRGFYGQNMIKLDMAAVDGIQHQGGTMLGTSRG
;
A
#
# COMPACT_ATOMS: atom_id res chain seq x y z
N TYR A 1 -15.26 16.71 -32.14
CA TYR A 1 -15.28 16.74 -30.67
C TYR A 1 -14.02 16.04 -30.24
N ASP A 2 -12.97 16.83 -30.04
CA ASP A 2 -11.64 16.36 -29.71
C ASP A 2 -11.63 15.70 -28.33
N ASP A 3 -10.85 14.64 -28.21
CA ASP A 3 -10.62 13.90 -26.98
C ASP A 3 -10.16 14.86 -25.86
N PRO A 4 -10.92 15.03 -24.77
CA PRO A 4 -10.61 15.97 -23.69
C PRO A 4 -9.37 15.58 -22.87
N LEU A 5 -8.78 14.40 -23.11
CA LEU A 5 -7.55 13.94 -22.44
C LEU A 5 -6.26 14.23 -23.23
N CYS A 6 -6.35 14.87 -24.40
CA CYS A 6 -5.20 15.15 -25.28
C CYS A 6 -4.20 16.13 -24.66
N GLY A 7 -3.25 15.61 -23.86
CA GLY A 7 -2.08 16.36 -23.39
C GLY A 7 -1.52 15.94 -22.02
N GLY A 8 -2.20 15.05 -21.30
CA GLY A 8 -1.71 14.55 -20.01
C GLY A 8 -0.61 13.50 -20.17
N ASN A 9 0.52 13.67 -19.50
CA ASN A 9 1.56 12.64 -19.43
C ASN A 9 1.27 11.72 -18.23
N LEU A 10 0.77 10.50 -18.49
CA LEU A 10 0.58 9.51 -17.43
C LEU A 10 1.94 9.09 -16.85
N ARG A 11 2.15 9.38 -15.57
CA ARG A 11 3.29 8.90 -14.79
C ARG A 11 2.91 7.54 -14.21
N ASN A 12 3.08 6.50 -15.01
CA ASN A 12 2.80 5.14 -14.56
C ASN A 12 3.88 4.65 -13.58
N VAL A 13 3.49 3.75 -12.69
CA VAL A 13 4.41 3.02 -11.82
C VAL A 13 4.56 1.60 -12.38
N PRO A 14 5.74 0.97 -12.21
CA PRO A 14 5.91 -0.39 -12.66
C PRO A 14 4.94 -1.36 -11.95
N HIS A 15 4.23 -2.20 -12.70
CA HIS A 15 3.30 -3.19 -12.18
C HIS A 15 3.84 -4.61 -12.32
N LEU A 16 3.49 -5.50 -11.39
CA LEU A 16 3.95 -6.90 -11.40
C LEU A 16 3.66 -7.61 -12.74
N GLY A 17 2.51 -7.30 -13.36
CA GLY A 17 2.10 -7.84 -14.66
C GLY A 17 3.00 -7.44 -15.83
N GLU A 18 3.90 -6.47 -15.66
CA GLU A 18 4.90 -6.11 -16.67
C GLU A 18 6.02 -7.17 -16.79
N TRP A 19 6.22 -7.98 -15.75
CA TRP A 19 7.28 -9.00 -15.72
C TRP A 19 6.77 -10.43 -15.63
N ILE A 20 5.54 -10.62 -15.14
CA ILE A 20 4.91 -11.92 -15.01
C ILE A 20 3.66 -11.91 -15.87
N SER A 21 3.68 -12.69 -16.95
CA SER A 21 2.51 -12.97 -17.78
C SER A 21 1.54 -13.91 -17.07
N ASP A 22 0.25 -13.80 -17.42
CA ASP A 22 -0.82 -14.68 -16.95
C ASP A 22 -1.04 -14.67 -15.43
N LEU A 23 -0.94 -13.49 -14.80
CA LEU A 23 -1.27 -13.35 -13.38
C LEU A 23 -2.74 -13.72 -13.12
N PRO A 24 -3.02 -14.59 -12.13
CA PRO A 24 -4.38 -14.89 -11.74
C PRO A 24 -5.03 -13.65 -11.10
N THR A 25 -6.37 -13.59 -11.20
CA THR A 25 -7.18 -12.58 -10.50
C THR A 25 -8.17 -13.28 -9.57
N TYR A 26 -8.35 -12.69 -8.40
CA TYR A 26 -9.29 -13.14 -7.39
C TYR A 26 -10.15 -11.96 -6.95
N THR A 27 -11.42 -12.20 -6.68
CA THR A 27 -12.31 -11.17 -6.11
C THR A 27 -11.80 -10.73 -4.75
N ASN A 28 -11.73 -9.41 -4.55
CA ASN A 28 -11.22 -8.83 -3.32
C ASN A 28 -12.11 -9.21 -2.12
N PRO A 29 -11.57 -9.77 -1.02
CA PRO A 29 -12.36 -10.18 0.15
C PRO A 29 -13.11 -9.03 0.82
N ILE A 30 -12.75 -7.77 0.57
CA ILE A 30 -13.44 -6.62 1.16
C ILE A 30 -14.80 -6.30 0.50
N VAL A 31 -15.15 -6.95 -0.63
CA VAL A 31 -16.40 -6.71 -1.42
C VAL A 31 -17.68 -6.78 -0.57
N GLY A 32 -17.68 -7.49 0.57
CA GLY A 32 -18.85 -7.63 1.43
C GLY A 32 -18.86 -6.82 2.73
N LEU A 33 -17.71 -6.28 3.17
CA LEU A 33 -17.56 -5.78 4.55
C LEU A 33 -17.95 -4.31 4.71
N ARG A 34 -17.77 -3.50 3.66
CA ARG A 34 -18.15 -2.07 3.62
C ARG A 34 -18.48 -1.70 2.18
N LYS A 35 -19.57 -0.95 1.92
CA LYS A 35 -19.83 -0.29 0.62
C LYS A 35 -18.76 0.79 0.34
N GLN A 36 -17.52 0.37 0.17
CA GLN A 36 -16.44 1.26 -0.24
C GLN A 36 -16.42 1.30 -1.77
N HIS A 37 -16.35 2.52 -2.30
CA HIS A 37 -16.15 2.73 -3.73
C HIS A 37 -14.76 2.18 -4.07
N TYR A 38 -14.72 1.05 -4.78
CA TYR A 38 -13.51 0.60 -5.43
C TYR A 38 -12.97 1.72 -6.31
N VAL A 39 -11.65 1.77 -6.42
CA VAL A 39 -10.99 2.71 -7.32
C VAL A 39 -10.77 2.01 -8.63
N ASP A 40 -11.21 2.64 -9.72
CA ASP A 40 -11.01 2.12 -11.06
C ASP A 40 -9.49 2.00 -11.36
N PRO A 41 -9.01 0.93 -12.01
CA PRO A 41 -7.61 0.82 -12.42
C PRO A 41 -7.11 2.01 -13.26
N GLU A 42 -8.01 2.67 -14.01
CA GLU A 42 -7.72 3.80 -14.88
C GLU A 42 -7.96 5.16 -14.19
N ASP A 43 -8.45 5.18 -12.95
CA ASP A 43 -8.61 6.43 -12.19
C ASP A 43 -7.26 7.13 -11.99
N VAL A 44 -7.19 8.39 -12.43
CA VAL A 44 -6.00 9.25 -12.27
C VAL A 44 -6.31 10.51 -11.46
N VAL A 45 -5.28 11.02 -10.79
CA VAL A 45 -5.27 12.30 -10.10
C VAL A 45 -4.31 13.24 -10.84
N LEU A 46 -4.78 14.45 -11.13
CA LEU A 46 -3.97 15.53 -11.70
C LEU A 46 -2.92 16.00 -10.69
N LYS A 47 -1.66 16.11 -11.13
CA LYS A 47 -0.58 16.70 -10.33
C LYS A 47 -0.89 18.13 -9.89
N ASN A 48 -1.47 18.91 -10.79
CA ASN A 48 -1.88 20.29 -10.53
C ASN A 48 -3.38 20.42 -10.79
N VAL A 49 -4.12 20.70 -9.72
CA VAL A 49 -5.58 20.89 -9.76
C VAL A 49 -5.97 22.33 -10.10
N ILE A 50 -5.02 23.27 -10.10
CA ILE A 50 -5.23 24.66 -10.49
C ILE A 50 -4.86 24.82 -11.96
N LEU A 51 -5.88 24.98 -12.79
CA LEU A 51 -5.76 25.09 -14.25
C LEU A 51 -6.12 26.50 -14.71
N ASN A 52 -5.52 26.94 -15.83
CA ASN A 52 -5.88 28.18 -16.48
C ASN A 52 -6.73 27.87 -17.70
N VAL A 53 -7.96 28.40 -17.75
CA VAL A 53 -8.94 28.14 -18.81
C VAL A 53 -8.48 28.56 -20.21
N ASN A 54 -7.51 29.47 -20.30
CA ASN A 54 -6.95 29.95 -21.57
C ASN A 54 -5.69 29.19 -21.99
N LYS A 55 -5.24 28.19 -21.21
CA LYS A 55 -4.08 27.35 -21.53
C LYS A 55 -4.54 25.92 -21.84
N PRO A 56 -3.85 25.20 -22.74
CA PRO A 56 -4.13 23.78 -22.98
C PRO A 56 -4.02 22.96 -21.70
N LEU A 57 -4.93 21.99 -21.54
CA LEU A 57 -4.87 20.97 -20.49
C LEU A 57 -3.61 20.12 -20.67
N THR A 58 -2.56 20.50 -19.96
CA THR A 58 -1.26 19.83 -19.97
C THR A 58 -0.83 19.59 -18.53
N GLY A 59 -0.31 18.40 -18.26
CA GLY A 59 0.08 18.05 -16.89
C GLY A 59 0.45 16.60 -16.71
N ASP A 60 1.16 16.32 -15.62
CA ASP A 60 1.40 14.94 -15.19
C ASP A 60 0.12 14.38 -14.53
N LEU A 61 -0.22 13.14 -14.87
CA LEU A 61 -1.30 12.37 -14.26
C LEU A 61 -0.70 11.23 -13.43
N PHE A 62 -1.27 10.94 -12.26
CA PHE A 62 -0.85 9.83 -11.40
C PHE A 62 -2.00 8.87 -11.15
N LEU A 63 -1.75 7.56 -11.20
CA LEU A 63 -2.76 6.57 -10.84
C LEU A 63 -3.23 6.73 -9.40
N ARG A 64 -4.54 6.65 -9.18
CA ARG A 64 -5.14 6.79 -7.86
C ARG A 64 -4.98 5.52 -7.04
N ALA A 65 -4.40 5.64 -5.85
CA ALA A 65 -4.32 4.53 -4.89
C ALA A 65 -5.70 4.23 -4.27
N GLY A 66 -5.96 2.95 -4.02
CA GLY A 66 -7.19 2.50 -3.35
C GLY A 66 -7.42 1.01 -3.57
N PRO A 67 -8.43 0.43 -2.89
CA PRO A 67 -8.80 -0.95 -3.12
C PRO A 67 -9.27 -1.15 -4.57
N ARG A 68 -8.97 -2.32 -5.14
CA ARG A 68 -9.45 -2.78 -6.45
C ARG A 68 -10.46 -3.91 -6.26
N GLU A 69 -11.41 -4.05 -7.18
CA GLU A 69 -12.41 -5.12 -7.14
C GLU A 69 -11.75 -6.50 -7.19
N GLU A 70 -10.65 -6.61 -7.93
CA GLU A 70 -9.86 -7.82 -8.09
C GLU A 70 -8.44 -7.62 -7.52
N ILE A 71 -7.88 -8.69 -6.97
CA ILE A 71 -6.53 -8.77 -6.42
C ILE A 71 -5.74 -9.90 -7.08
N VAL A 72 -4.41 -9.81 -7.05
CA VAL A 72 -3.51 -10.77 -7.69
C VAL A 72 -3.12 -11.94 -6.77
N PHE A 73 -3.07 -11.71 -5.46
CA PHE A 73 -2.66 -12.73 -4.49
C PHE A 73 -3.84 -13.19 -3.67
N HIS A 74 -4.08 -14.50 -3.62
CA HIS A 74 -5.06 -15.05 -2.71
C HIS A 74 -4.58 -14.89 -1.26
N PRO A 75 -5.39 -14.40 -0.31
CA PRO A 75 -4.92 -14.06 1.03
C PRO A 75 -4.21 -15.17 1.81
N ASN A 76 -4.60 -16.43 1.58
CA ASN A 76 -3.98 -17.60 2.21
C ASN A 76 -2.54 -17.87 1.72
N GLU A 77 -2.16 -17.32 0.57
CA GLU A 77 -0.83 -17.51 -0.03
C GLU A 77 0.12 -16.35 0.32
N VAL A 78 -0.40 -15.28 0.93
CA VAL A 78 0.38 -14.10 1.27
C VAL A 78 1.10 -14.31 2.59
N ALA A 79 2.42 -14.10 2.57
CA ALA A 79 3.23 -13.84 3.75
C ALA A 79 3.78 -12.40 3.66
N ALA A 80 3.36 -11.55 4.59
CA ALA A 80 3.73 -10.14 4.62
C ALA A 80 4.82 -9.87 5.66
N ALA A 81 5.80 -9.05 5.30
CA ALA A 81 6.84 -8.56 6.21
C ALA A 81 6.79 -7.02 6.28
N VAL A 82 6.72 -6.48 7.50
CA VAL A 82 6.77 -5.05 7.78
C VAL A 82 8.14 -4.71 8.36
N VAL A 83 8.79 -3.71 7.79
CA VAL A 83 10.10 -3.22 8.25
C VAL A 83 10.09 -1.70 8.32
N THR A 84 10.66 -1.13 9.38
CA THR A 84 10.86 0.32 9.51
C THR A 84 12.35 0.64 9.44
N CYS A 85 12.71 1.57 8.55
CA CYS A 85 14.10 1.92 8.25
C CYS A 85 14.31 3.44 8.36
N GLY A 86 15.56 3.85 8.59
CA GLY A 86 15.94 5.26 8.60
C GLY A 86 15.65 5.97 9.93
N GLY A 87 15.38 7.28 9.85
CA GLY A 87 15.08 8.10 11.03
C GLY A 87 13.70 7.81 11.63
N LEU A 88 13.54 8.05 12.92
CA LEU A 88 12.24 7.95 13.58
C LEU A 88 11.36 9.15 13.22
N CYS A 89 10.08 8.89 12.97
CA CYS A 89 9.05 9.87 12.69
C CYS A 89 7.82 9.54 13.54
N PRO A 90 7.05 10.54 14.03
CA PRO A 90 5.75 10.27 14.65
C PRO A 90 4.82 9.46 13.72
N GLY A 91 4.11 8.49 14.29
CA GLY A 91 3.10 7.70 13.57
C GLY A 91 3.58 6.37 12.97
N LEU A 92 4.87 6.00 13.08
CA LEU A 92 5.36 4.70 12.58
C LEU A 92 4.62 3.51 13.20
N ASN A 93 4.36 3.55 14.51
CA ASN A 93 3.56 2.53 15.17
C ASN A 93 2.11 2.48 14.69
N THR A 94 1.51 3.64 14.41
CA THR A 94 0.17 3.72 13.81
C THR A 94 0.16 3.05 12.44
N VAL A 95 1.16 3.33 11.60
CA VAL A 95 1.28 2.68 10.28
C VAL A 95 1.41 1.16 10.42
N ILE A 96 2.26 0.67 11.33
CA ILE A 96 2.43 -0.77 11.57
C ILE A 96 1.09 -1.40 11.98
N ARG A 97 0.39 -0.80 12.94
CA ARG A 97 -0.92 -1.30 13.41
C ARG A 97 -1.95 -1.33 12.30
N GLU A 98 -2.10 -0.26 11.52
CA GLU A 98 -3.10 -0.19 10.46
C GLU A 98 -2.79 -1.14 9.29
N VAL A 99 -1.52 -1.36 8.97
CA VAL A 99 -1.10 -2.38 7.99
C VAL A 99 -1.46 -3.77 8.49
N VAL A 100 -1.13 -4.11 9.73
CA VAL A 100 -1.48 -5.42 10.34
C VAL A 100 -2.99 -5.60 10.41
N SER A 101 -3.73 -4.56 10.81
CA SER A 101 -5.19 -4.58 10.88
C SER A 101 -5.81 -4.75 9.50
N SER A 102 -5.30 -4.06 8.47
CA SER A 102 -5.83 -4.19 7.11
C SER A 102 -5.57 -5.58 6.56
N LEU A 103 -4.33 -6.07 6.64
CA LEU A 103 -3.96 -7.40 6.17
C LEU A 103 -4.75 -8.51 6.87
N SER A 104 -4.85 -8.47 8.20
CA SER A 104 -5.52 -9.51 8.97
C SER A 104 -7.05 -9.43 8.93
N GLN A 105 -7.63 -8.25 9.18
CA GLN A 105 -9.09 -8.11 9.32
C GLN A 105 -9.82 -7.87 8.00
N ASN A 106 -9.21 -7.14 7.05
CA ASN A 106 -9.88 -6.86 5.78
C ASN A 106 -9.55 -7.92 4.74
N TYR A 107 -8.29 -8.34 4.67
CA TYR A 107 -7.83 -9.29 3.65
C TYR A 107 -7.77 -10.74 4.13
N GLY A 108 -7.76 -11.01 5.45
CA GLY A 108 -7.68 -12.38 5.97
C GLY A 108 -6.28 -13.00 5.92
N VAL A 109 -5.23 -12.19 5.76
CA VAL A 109 -3.84 -12.65 5.75
C VAL A 109 -3.43 -13.09 7.16
N GLN A 110 -2.94 -14.32 7.29
CA GLN A 110 -2.59 -14.92 8.59
C GLN A 110 -1.08 -14.85 8.91
N GLN A 111 -0.25 -14.70 7.88
CA GLN A 111 1.21 -14.73 8.00
C GLN A 111 1.75 -13.30 7.87
N ILE A 112 1.83 -12.59 9.00
CA ILE A 112 2.33 -11.22 9.05
C ILE A 112 3.49 -11.16 10.04
N TYR A 113 4.60 -10.58 9.60
CA TYR A 113 5.85 -10.53 10.37
C TYR A 113 6.39 -9.10 10.44
N GLY A 114 7.03 -8.78 11.55
CA GLY A 114 7.75 -7.53 11.77
C GLY A 114 9.24 -7.80 11.81
N VAL A 115 10.02 -7.14 10.95
CA VAL A 115 11.47 -7.26 10.88
C VAL A 115 12.11 -6.25 11.81
N ARG A 116 12.88 -6.71 12.79
CA ARG A 116 13.45 -5.83 13.80
C ARG A 116 14.71 -5.11 13.33
N ASN A 117 14.88 -3.86 13.76
CA ASN A 117 16.07 -3.04 13.53
C ASN A 117 16.37 -2.80 12.05
N GLY A 118 15.36 -2.45 11.25
CA GLY A 118 15.49 -2.18 9.82
C GLY A 118 16.05 -3.35 9.01
N TYR A 119 16.77 -3.06 7.92
CA TYR A 119 17.28 -4.11 7.01
C TYR A 119 18.23 -5.11 7.67
N ARG A 120 18.93 -4.73 8.75
CA ARG A 120 19.79 -5.65 9.51
C ARG A 120 19.02 -6.85 10.08
N GLY A 121 17.73 -6.68 10.35
CA GLY A 121 16.87 -7.75 10.87
C GLY A 121 16.70 -8.94 9.94
N PHE A 122 16.77 -8.72 8.62
CA PHE A 122 16.68 -9.81 7.64
C PHE A 122 17.85 -10.78 7.74
N TYR A 123 19.07 -10.27 7.89
CA TYR A 123 20.28 -11.10 8.00
C TYR A 123 20.34 -11.88 9.32
N GLY A 124 19.81 -11.29 10.40
CA GLY A 124 19.78 -11.92 11.71
C GLY A 124 18.57 -12.84 11.96
N GLN A 125 17.71 -13.05 10.96
CA GLN A 125 16.42 -13.76 11.11
C GLN A 125 15.58 -13.22 12.29
N ASN A 126 15.68 -11.92 12.57
CA ASN A 126 15.05 -11.30 13.72
C ASN A 126 13.66 -10.78 13.34
N MET A 127 12.76 -11.73 13.08
CA MET A 127 11.36 -11.46 12.75
C MET A 127 10.46 -11.85 13.93
N ILE A 128 9.49 -10.99 14.22
CA ILE A 128 8.43 -11.25 15.19
C ILE A 128 7.11 -11.45 14.46
N LYS A 129 6.26 -12.34 14.95
CA LYS A 129 4.89 -12.45 14.42
C LYS A 129 4.09 -11.20 14.81
N LEU A 130 3.33 -10.66 13.87
CA LEU A 130 2.42 -9.55 14.11
C LEU A 130 0.98 -10.05 13.97
N ASP A 131 0.20 -9.87 15.02
CA ASP A 131 -1.25 -10.02 15.02
C ASP A 131 -1.88 -8.83 15.76
N MET A 132 -3.20 -8.78 15.83
CA MET A 132 -3.92 -7.67 16.45
C MET A 132 -3.58 -7.50 17.94
N ALA A 133 -3.19 -8.56 18.64
CA ALA A 133 -2.77 -8.48 20.03
C ALA A 133 -1.35 -7.90 20.14
N ALA A 134 -0.43 -8.32 19.26
CA ALA A 134 0.94 -7.83 19.22
C ALA A 134 1.03 -6.33 18.90
N VAL A 135 0.09 -5.79 18.13
CA VAL A 135 0.04 -4.37 17.77
C VAL A 135 -0.97 -3.56 18.59
N ASP A 136 -1.52 -4.12 19.66
CA ASP A 136 -2.46 -3.38 20.49
C ASP A 136 -1.76 -2.26 21.27
N GLY A 137 -2.40 -1.10 21.33
CA GLY A 137 -1.90 0.09 22.05
C GLY A 137 -0.64 0.77 21.49
N ILE A 138 0.08 0.18 20.52
CA ILE A 138 1.36 0.74 20.03
C ILE A 138 1.19 2.13 19.39
N GLN A 139 0.02 2.45 18.84
CA GLN A 139 -0.29 3.75 18.23
C GLN A 139 -0.18 4.92 19.22
N HIS A 140 -0.23 4.64 20.52
CA HIS A 140 -0.06 5.63 21.58
C HIS A 140 1.42 5.81 21.98
N GLN A 141 2.32 5.01 21.42
CA GLN A 141 3.76 5.03 21.72
C GLN A 141 4.55 5.73 20.62
N GLY A 142 5.54 6.52 21.03
CA GLY A 142 6.50 7.13 20.11
C GLY A 142 7.48 6.11 19.50
N GLY A 143 8.15 6.51 18.42
CA GLY A 143 9.12 5.65 17.74
C GLY A 143 8.46 4.52 16.96
N THR A 144 9.10 3.34 16.96
CA THR A 144 8.63 2.14 16.26
C THR A 144 8.89 0.89 17.11
N MET A 145 7.89 0.02 17.28
CA MET A 145 7.99 -1.24 18.04
C MET A 145 9.03 -2.20 17.46
N LEU A 146 9.30 -2.08 16.15
CA LEU A 146 10.27 -2.93 15.45
C LEU A 146 11.71 -2.45 15.65
N GLY A 147 11.92 -1.20 16.09
CA GLY A 147 13.21 -0.53 16.01
C GLY A 147 13.61 -0.24 14.56
N THR A 148 14.53 0.70 14.38
CA THR A 148 15.03 1.09 13.06
C THR A 148 16.56 0.96 13.03
N SER A 149 17.12 0.85 11.82
CA SER A 149 18.54 1.03 11.61
C SER A 149 18.81 2.00 10.47
N ARG A 150 20.01 2.58 10.51
CA ARG A 150 20.62 3.26 9.38
C ARG A 150 21.63 2.29 8.76
N GLY A 151 21.55 2.14 7.43
CA GLY A 151 22.53 1.41 6.65
C GLY A 151 23.83 2.19 6.61
#